data_AF-A0A350IVJ9-F1
#
_entry.id   AF-A0A350IVJ9-F1
#
_cell.length_a   1.000
_cell.length_b   1.000
_cell.length_c   1.000
_cell.angle_alpha   90.00
_cell.angle_beta   90.00
_cell.angle_gamma   90.00
#
_symmetry.space_group_name_H-M   'P 1'
#
loop_
_entity.id
_entity.type
_entity.pdbx_description
1 polymer ?
#
loop_
_entity_poly.entity_id
_entity_poly.type
_entity_poly.pdbx_seq_one_letter_code
_entity_poly.pdbx_strand_id
1 'polypeptide(L)'
;MLAKRHRQNHDFTILFNLVGSCHTADAAYALLCDLREERQMALDNYEVQKLRMETKEIDARSVLAQLRGSTPRELIVRKTCEADLLEIANNQKMGEVLAEAARDEIAFIDECIAEIQPLRKYAHLSDPEAVEAIQAEEWELELLCRVENFLATQGSIPADQFEAMRQHPRFVEKILPRINEVSLLLEKPDGAELLRAELGAKPKLVLDAPEKMLASLNAILQPDSAERAGSRSP
;
A
#
# COMPACT_ATOMS: atom_id res chain seq x y z
N MET A 1 -1.36 -12.45 11.94
CA MET A 1 -0.67 -11.27 11.37
C MET A 1 0.77 -11.30 11.82
N LEU A 2 1.72 -11.24 10.89
CA LEU A 2 3.14 -11.07 11.22
C LEU A 2 3.35 -9.66 11.80
N ALA A 3 4.12 -9.55 12.88
CA ALA A 3 4.43 -8.26 13.48
C ALA A 3 5.30 -7.44 12.52
N LYS A 4 4.81 -6.27 12.12
CA LYS A 4 5.59 -5.28 11.36
C LYS A 4 6.66 -4.74 12.31
N ARG A 5 7.95 -4.98 12.03
CA ARG A 5 9.03 -4.55 12.93
C ARG A 5 9.09 -3.02 13.03
N HIS A 6 9.17 -2.34 11.89
CA HIS A 6 9.31 -0.88 11.81
C HIS A 6 8.63 -0.24 10.58
N ARG A 7 8.46 -1.01 9.49
CA ARG A 7 7.76 -0.55 8.28
C ARG A 7 6.24 -0.52 8.47
N GLN A 8 5.58 0.49 7.92
CA GLN A 8 4.12 0.55 7.87
C GLN A 8 3.60 -0.42 6.81
N ASN A 9 4.19 -0.43 5.62
CA ASN A 9 3.86 -1.37 4.55
C ASN A 9 5.14 -2.05 4.06
N HIS A 10 5.16 -3.37 4.14
CA HIS A 10 6.20 -4.16 3.49
C HIS A 10 5.93 -4.23 1.99
N ASP A 11 6.96 -4.55 1.21
CA ASP A 11 6.87 -4.66 -0.25
C ASP A 11 5.70 -5.57 -0.63
N PHE A 12 5.61 -6.78 -0.03
CA PHE A 12 4.47 -7.68 -0.22
C PHE A 12 3.10 -7.00 0.02
N THR A 13 2.97 -6.16 1.04
CA THR A 13 1.70 -5.49 1.35
C THR A 13 1.34 -4.45 0.30
N ILE A 14 2.31 -3.62 -0.12
CA ILE A 14 2.12 -2.63 -1.18
C ILE A 14 1.63 -3.33 -2.45
N LEU A 15 2.38 -4.35 -2.83
CA LEU A 15 2.14 -5.18 -3.99
C LEU A 15 0.80 -5.93 -3.95
N PHE A 16 0.46 -6.52 -2.81
CA PHE A 16 -0.82 -7.19 -2.60
C PHE A 16 -1.98 -6.21 -2.74
N ASN A 17 -1.84 -4.98 -2.22
CA ASN A 17 -2.87 -3.95 -2.36
C ASN A 17 -3.02 -3.51 -3.81
N LEU A 18 -1.92 -3.32 -4.55
CA LEU A 18 -2.00 -2.99 -5.98
C LEU A 18 -2.79 -4.07 -6.74
N VAL A 19 -2.43 -5.34 -6.54
CA VAL A 19 -3.09 -6.46 -7.23
C VAL A 19 -4.53 -6.67 -6.76
N GLY A 20 -4.80 -6.46 -5.48
CA GLY A 20 -6.07 -6.79 -4.85
C GLY A 20 -7.14 -5.70 -4.96
N SER A 21 -6.72 -4.44 -5.10
CA SER A 21 -7.56 -3.25 -4.97
C SER A 21 -7.59 -2.34 -6.18
N CYS A 22 -6.76 -2.59 -7.20
CA CYS A 22 -6.73 -1.78 -8.42
C CYS A 22 -6.99 -2.65 -9.66
N HIS A 23 -7.92 -2.20 -10.50
CA HIS A 23 -8.23 -2.83 -11.77
C HIS A 23 -7.51 -2.17 -12.94
N THR A 24 -7.13 -0.89 -12.80
CA THR A 24 -6.47 -0.09 -13.83
C THR A 24 -5.10 0.44 -13.38
N ALA A 25 -4.23 0.76 -14.36
CA ALA A 25 -2.91 1.35 -14.09
C ALA A 25 -3.01 2.74 -13.44
N ASP A 26 -3.99 3.57 -13.83
CA ASP A 26 -4.19 4.89 -13.22
C ASP A 26 -4.67 4.78 -11.75
N ALA A 27 -5.54 3.81 -11.43
CA ALA A 27 -5.92 3.55 -10.04
C ALA A 27 -4.74 3.04 -9.19
N ALA A 28 -3.93 2.14 -9.75
CA ALA A 28 -2.73 1.64 -9.10
C ALA A 28 -1.70 2.77 -8.85
N TYR A 29 -1.51 3.66 -9.82
CA TYR A 29 -0.68 4.84 -9.66
C TYR A 29 -1.19 5.76 -8.56
N ALA A 30 -2.50 6.06 -8.53
CA ALA A 30 -3.10 6.92 -7.52
C ALA A 30 -2.89 6.36 -6.10
N LEU A 31 -3.12 5.05 -5.92
CA LEU A 31 -2.84 4.37 -4.66
C LEU A 31 -1.36 4.50 -4.24
N LEU A 32 -0.42 4.37 -5.18
CA LEU A 32 1.00 4.54 -4.88
C LEU A 32 1.35 5.98 -4.48
N CYS A 33 0.77 6.98 -5.15
CA CYS A 33 0.94 8.38 -4.75
C CYS A 33 0.45 8.61 -3.31
N ASP A 34 -0.75 8.12 -2.97
CA ASP A 34 -1.30 8.23 -1.61
C ASP A 34 -0.35 7.59 -0.57
N LEU A 35 0.12 6.36 -0.84
CA LEU A 35 1.06 5.66 0.03
C LEU A 35 2.38 6.43 0.19
N ARG A 36 2.91 6.99 -0.90
CA ARG A 36 4.14 7.79 -0.89
C ARG A 36 3.97 9.06 -0.06
N GLU A 37 2.87 9.78 -0.25
CA GLU A 37 2.56 11.00 0.49
C GLU A 37 2.47 10.73 1.99
N GLU A 38 1.80 9.65 2.41
CA GLU A 38 1.75 9.27 3.82
C GLU A 38 3.15 9.00 4.40
N ARG A 39 4.04 8.36 3.63
CA ARG A 39 5.40 8.08 4.09
C ARG A 39 6.24 9.36 4.14
N GLN A 40 6.08 10.26 3.17
CA GLN A 40 6.74 11.55 3.18
C GLN A 40 6.31 12.38 4.38
N MET A 41 5.01 12.40 4.71
CA MET A 41 4.52 13.05 5.93
C MET A 41 5.15 12.46 7.20
N ALA A 42 5.43 11.16 7.24
CA ALA A 42 6.11 10.54 8.37
C ALA A 42 7.56 11.05 8.52
N LEU A 43 8.28 11.23 7.40
CA LEU A 43 9.63 11.82 7.39
C LEU A 43 9.62 13.29 7.82
N ASP A 44 8.69 14.08 7.29
CA ASP A 44 8.56 15.50 7.64
C ASP A 44 8.25 15.67 9.13
N ASN A 45 7.36 14.82 9.67
CA ASN A 45 7.06 14.80 11.09
C ASN A 45 8.28 14.41 11.93
N TYR A 46 9.09 13.45 11.47
CA TYR A 46 10.32 13.06 12.17
C TYR A 46 11.30 14.23 12.26
N GLU A 47 11.51 15.00 11.18
CA GLU A 47 12.40 16.17 11.19
C GLU A 47 11.91 17.24 12.18
N VAL A 48 10.60 17.51 12.23
CA VAL A 48 10.03 18.42 13.24
C VAL A 48 10.28 17.93 14.66
N GLN A 49 10.11 16.63 14.92
CA GLN A 49 10.35 16.05 16.24
C GLN A 49 11.83 16.10 16.62
N LYS A 50 12.73 15.90 15.66
CA LYS A 50 14.17 16.00 15.86
C LYS A 50 14.57 17.38 16.37
N LEU A 51 14.10 18.45 15.72
CA LEU A 51 14.35 19.83 16.15
C LEU A 51 13.81 20.12 17.57
N ARG A 52 12.63 19.58 17.90
CA ARG A 52 12.05 19.69 19.25
C ARG A 52 12.90 18.96 20.30
N MET A 53 13.39 17.77 19.97
CA MET A 53 14.29 17.01 20.84
C MET A 53 15.61 17.74 21.05
N GLU A 54 16.20 18.32 20.00
CA GLU A 54 17.42 19.13 20.09
C GLU A 54 17.24 20.34 21.02
N THR A 55 16.09 21.03 20.91
CA THR A 55 15.74 22.14 21.81
C THR A 55 15.63 21.68 23.27
N LYS A 56 14.89 20.59 23.52
CA LYS A 56 14.73 20.00 24.87
C LYS A 56 16.08 19.54 25.44
N GLU A 57 16.95 19.01 24.60
CA GLU A 57 18.30 18.59 24.98
C GLU A 57 19.16 19.79 25.41
N ILE A 58 19.17 20.87 24.62
CA ILE A 58 19.91 22.11 24.94
C ILE A 58 19.41 22.67 26.28
N ASP A 59 18.10 22.74 26.48
CA ASP A 59 17.50 23.25 27.72
C ASP A 59 17.90 22.39 28.93
N ALA A 60 17.75 21.07 28.83
CA ALA A 60 18.12 20.15 29.91
C ALA A 60 19.61 20.24 30.26
N ARG A 61 20.49 20.32 29.26
CA ARG A 61 21.94 20.49 29.45
C ARG A 61 22.28 21.84 30.08
N SER A 62 21.61 22.91 29.65
CA SER A 62 21.80 24.27 30.20
C SER A 62 21.42 24.33 31.68
N VAL A 63 20.27 23.76 32.04
CA VAL A 63 19.83 23.67 33.45
C VAL A 63 20.85 22.89 34.27
N LEU A 64 21.27 21.71 33.80
CA LEU A 64 22.26 20.89 34.51
C LEU A 64 23.58 21.62 34.75
N ALA A 65 24.05 22.41 33.78
CA ALA A 65 25.29 23.19 33.91
C ALA A 65 25.21 24.29 34.99
N GLN A 66 24.01 24.80 35.28
CA GLN A 66 23.78 25.86 36.28
C GLN A 66 23.58 25.31 37.70
N LEU A 67 23.26 24.02 37.85
CA LEU A 67 22.98 23.42 39.15
C LEU A 67 24.25 23.16 39.96
N ARG A 68 24.24 23.61 41.22
CA ARG A 68 25.33 23.35 42.19
C ARG A 68 25.19 22.00 42.90
N GLY A 69 23.98 21.44 42.94
CA GLY A 69 23.70 20.11 43.49
C GLY A 69 23.70 20.08 45.02
N SER A 70 23.45 21.21 45.67
CA SER A 70 23.63 21.37 47.12
C SER A 70 22.32 21.29 47.91
N THR A 71 21.17 21.37 47.25
CA THR A 71 19.85 21.29 47.91
C THR A 71 19.03 20.09 47.40
N PRO A 72 18.12 19.54 48.23
CA PRO A 72 17.21 18.47 47.79
C PRO A 72 16.41 18.84 46.53
N ARG A 73 16.02 20.12 46.39
CA ARG A 73 15.30 20.60 45.20
C ARG A 73 16.17 20.56 43.95
N GLU A 74 17.44 20.96 44.04
CA GLU A 74 18.39 20.88 42.91
C GLU A 74 18.68 19.44 42.50
N LEU A 75 18.73 18.50 43.47
CA LEU A 75 18.88 17.07 43.18
C LEU A 75 17.68 16.50 42.42
N ILE A 76 16.45 16.92 42.77
CA ILE A 76 15.23 16.53 42.02
C ILE A 76 15.32 17.05 40.59
N VAL A 77 15.60 18.34 40.39
CA VAL A 77 15.71 18.94 39.05
C VAL A 77 16.79 18.23 38.22
N ARG A 78 17.94 17.94 38.83
CA ARG A 78 19.00 17.17 38.16
C ARG A 78 18.48 15.81 37.66
N LYS A 79 17.79 15.05 38.51
CA LYS A 79 17.25 13.74 38.13
C LYS A 79 16.19 13.83 37.03
N THR A 80 15.36 14.86 37.04
CA THR A 80 14.41 15.14 35.96
C THR A 80 15.13 15.40 34.64
N CYS A 81 16.13 16.30 34.62
CA CYS A 81 16.89 16.58 33.40
C CYS A 81 17.68 15.36 32.90
N GLU A 82 18.25 14.55 33.80
CA GLU A 82 18.90 13.28 33.44
C GLU A 82 17.91 12.29 32.79
N ALA A 83 16.69 12.20 33.33
CA ALA A 83 15.64 11.36 32.75
C ALA A 83 15.19 11.87 31.38
N ASP A 84 15.02 13.18 31.22
CA ASP A 84 14.69 13.80 29.93
C ASP A 84 15.75 13.50 28.86
N LEU A 85 17.04 13.59 29.20
CA LEU A 85 18.13 13.28 28.27
C LEU A 85 18.13 11.80 27.85
N LEU A 86 17.82 10.89 28.77
CA LEU A 86 17.70 9.46 28.46
C LEU A 86 16.49 9.18 27.57
N GLU A 87 15.36 9.83 27.84
CA GLU A 87 14.16 9.75 27.00
C GLU A 87 14.46 10.23 25.57
N ILE A 88 15.13 11.38 25.43
CA ILE A 88 15.55 11.94 24.13
C ILE A 88 16.44 10.95 23.38
N ALA A 89 17.46 10.38 24.03
CA ALA A 89 18.36 9.43 23.40
C ALA A 89 17.63 8.17 22.88
N ASN A 90 16.68 7.64 23.67
CA ASN A 90 15.87 6.50 23.24
C ASN A 90 14.94 6.85 22.06
N ASN A 91 14.30 8.02 22.11
CA ASN A 91 13.41 8.49 21.06
C ASN A 91 14.16 8.78 19.76
N GLN A 92 15.36 9.36 19.82
CA GLN A 92 16.23 9.58 18.66
C GLN A 92 16.55 8.25 17.97
N LYS A 93 17.03 7.26 18.73
CA LYS A 93 17.36 5.93 18.19
C LYS A 93 16.17 5.27 17.49
N MET A 94 14.99 5.30 18.12
CA MET A 94 13.79 4.71 17.51
C MET A 94 13.34 5.51 16.28
N GLY A 95 13.36 6.84 16.37
CA GLY A 95 12.98 7.73 15.28
C GLY A 95 13.85 7.54 14.04
N GLU A 96 15.17 7.37 14.21
CA GLU A 96 16.08 7.05 13.09
C GLU A 96 15.71 5.76 12.38
N VAL A 97 15.41 4.69 13.13
CA VAL A 97 15.00 3.40 12.55
C VAL A 97 13.68 3.52 11.80
N LEU A 98 12.72 4.29 12.32
CA LEU A 98 11.43 4.52 11.67
C LEU A 98 11.57 5.41 10.42
N ALA A 99 12.44 6.42 10.48
CA ALA A 99 12.72 7.29 9.34
C ALA A 99 13.39 6.49 8.21
N GLU A 100 14.34 5.62 8.52
CA GLU A 100 14.96 4.76 7.52
C GLU A 100 13.95 3.79 6.89
N ALA A 101 13.11 3.16 7.71
CA ALA A 101 12.04 2.30 7.21
C ALA A 101 11.07 3.05 6.27
N ALA A 102 10.76 4.32 6.55
CA ALA A 102 9.93 5.14 5.67
C ALA A 102 10.65 5.50 4.35
N ARG A 103 11.97 5.74 4.37
CA ARG A 103 12.76 5.96 3.13
C ARG A 103 12.80 4.72 2.26
N ASP A 104 13.02 3.54 2.86
CA ASP A 104 12.99 2.26 2.15
C ASP A 104 11.62 2.02 1.49
N GLU A 105 10.54 2.35 2.20
CA GLU A 105 9.18 2.27 1.64
C GLU A 105 8.99 3.22 0.45
N ILE A 106 9.41 4.48 0.56
CA ILE A 106 9.31 5.45 -0.53
C ILE A 106 10.11 4.98 -1.75
N ALA A 107 11.33 4.49 -1.55
CA ALA A 107 12.17 4.00 -2.64
C ALA A 107 11.48 2.88 -3.43
N PHE A 108 10.90 1.90 -2.72
CA PHE A 108 10.15 0.83 -3.36
C PHE A 108 8.87 1.30 -4.05
N ILE A 109 8.16 2.28 -3.45
CA ILE A 109 6.97 2.88 -4.06
C ILE A 109 7.34 3.61 -5.36
N ASP A 110 8.45 4.36 -5.37
CA ASP A 110 8.92 5.08 -6.55
C ASP A 110 9.35 4.11 -7.68
N GLU A 111 9.94 2.96 -7.34
CA GLU A 111 10.19 1.87 -8.31
C GLU A 111 8.87 1.36 -8.93
N CYS A 112 7.84 1.11 -8.11
CA CYS A 112 6.53 0.69 -8.60
C CYS A 112 5.87 1.76 -9.48
N ILE A 113 5.98 3.04 -9.09
CA ILE A 113 5.47 4.17 -9.88
C ILE A 113 6.15 4.21 -11.24
N ALA A 114 7.48 4.05 -11.31
CA ALA A 114 8.22 4.08 -12.56
C ALA A 114 7.76 2.98 -13.54
N GLU A 115 7.41 1.80 -13.02
CA GLU A 115 6.88 0.71 -13.83
C GLU A 115 5.44 0.95 -14.31
N ILE A 116 4.58 1.56 -13.48
CA ILE A 116 3.16 1.77 -13.80
C ILE A 116 2.93 3.00 -14.66
N GLN A 117 3.74 4.05 -14.49
CA GLN A 117 3.55 5.33 -15.17
C GLN A 117 3.39 5.22 -16.70
N PRO A 118 4.17 4.41 -17.44
CA PRO A 118 4.03 4.26 -18.89
C PRO A 118 2.72 3.58 -19.33
N LEU A 119 2.04 2.91 -18.41
CA LEU A 119 0.86 2.07 -18.66
C LEU A 119 -0.43 2.85 -18.37
N ARG A 120 -0.31 4.04 -17.77
CA ARG A 120 -1.43 4.93 -17.47
C ARG A 120 -2.09 5.44 -18.75
N LYS A 121 -3.41 5.32 -18.80
CA LYS A 121 -4.26 5.83 -19.88
C LYS A 121 -4.36 7.36 -19.82
N TYR A 122 -4.38 7.93 -18.61
CA TYR A 122 -4.55 9.37 -18.37
C TYR A 122 -3.27 10.04 -17.86
N ALA A 123 -2.08 9.51 -18.21
CA ALA A 123 -0.78 10.06 -17.84
C ALA A 123 -0.53 11.52 -18.27
N HIS A 124 -1.32 12.02 -19.22
CA HIS A 124 -1.24 13.36 -19.78
C HIS A 124 -2.02 14.41 -18.99
N LEU A 125 -2.88 13.99 -18.05
CA LEU A 125 -3.65 14.86 -17.17
C LEU A 125 -2.91 15.08 -15.85
N SER A 126 -3.35 16.06 -15.06
CA SER A 126 -2.90 16.17 -13.67
C SER A 126 -3.42 14.99 -12.85
N ASP A 127 -2.77 14.67 -11.72
CA ASP A 127 -3.16 13.49 -10.92
C ASP A 127 -4.63 13.53 -10.44
N PRO A 128 -5.18 14.66 -9.94
CA PRO A 128 -6.60 14.71 -9.59
C PRO A 128 -7.53 14.47 -10.77
N GLU A 129 -7.22 15.04 -11.94
CA GLU A 129 -8.02 14.87 -13.15
C GLU A 129 -7.92 13.45 -13.72
N ALA A 130 -6.73 12.83 -13.68
CA ALA A 130 -6.53 11.46 -14.11
C ALA A 130 -7.33 10.48 -13.23
N VAL A 131 -7.34 10.70 -11.91
CA VAL A 131 -8.15 9.91 -10.97
C VAL A 131 -9.63 10.05 -11.28
N GLU A 132 -10.13 11.27 -11.46
CA GLU A 132 -11.53 11.49 -11.82
C GLU A 132 -11.89 10.82 -13.16
N ALA A 133 -11.01 10.90 -14.16
CA ALA A 133 -11.22 10.33 -15.48
C ALA A 133 -11.27 8.79 -15.49
N ILE A 134 -10.53 8.11 -14.60
CA ILE A 134 -10.51 6.64 -14.53
C ILE A 134 -11.61 6.06 -13.63
N GLN A 135 -12.21 6.84 -12.73
CA GLN A 135 -13.17 6.35 -11.72
C GLN A 135 -14.30 5.51 -12.30
N ALA A 136 -14.89 5.93 -13.41
CA ALA A 136 -15.99 5.18 -14.04
C ALA A 136 -15.54 3.80 -14.55
N GLU A 137 -14.33 3.69 -15.09
CA GLU A 137 -13.79 2.43 -15.60
C GLU A 137 -13.35 1.51 -14.46
N GLU A 138 -12.72 2.07 -13.43
CA GLU A 138 -12.34 1.34 -12.21
C GLU A 138 -13.59 0.76 -11.51
N TRP A 139 -14.65 1.57 -11.39
CA TRP A 139 -15.90 1.13 -10.76
C TRP A 139 -16.60 0.05 -11.59
N GLU A 140 -16.61 0.18 -12.92
CA GLU A 140 -17.10 -0.88 -13.81
C GLU A 140 -16.40 -2.20 -13.54
N LEU A 141 -15.06 -2.22 -13.56
CA LEU A 141 -14.26 -3.43 -13.42
C LEU A 141 -14.44 -4.09 -12.04
N GLU A 142 -14.51 -3.30 -10.97
CA GLU A 142 -14.81 -3.80 -9.62
C GLU A 142 -16.22 -4.44 -9.56
N LEU A 143 -17.22 -3.83 -10.18
CA LEU A 143 -18.57 -4.40 -10.24
C LEU A 143 -18.61 -5.71 -11.05
N LEU A 144 -17.89 -5.79 -12.17
CA LEU A 144 -17.76 -7.03 -12.94
C LEU A 144 -17.09 -8.13 -12.10
N CYS A 145 -16.02 -7.81 -11.38
CA CYS A 145 -15.35 -8.75 -10.48
C CYS A 145 -16.30 -9.24 -9.37
N ARG A 146 -17.14 -8.35 -8.81
CA ARG A 146 -18.16 -8.72 -7.82
C ARG A 146 -19.21 -9.65 -8.40
N VAL A 147 -19.71 -9.38 -9.61
CA VAL A 147 -20.65 -10.26 -10.30
C VAL A 147 -20.09 -11.68 -10.37
N GLU A 148 -18.86 -11.81 -10.85
CA GLU A 148 -18.21 -13.11 -10.99
C GLU A 148 -18.06 -13.82 -9.64
N ASN A 149 -17.60 -13.10 -8.62
CA ASN A 149 -17.44 -13.67 -7.28
C ASN A 149 -18.76 -14.08 -6.63
N PHE A 150 -19.79 -13.24 -6.70
CA PHE A 150 -21.10 -13.55 -6.11
C PHE A 150 -21.75 -14.75 -6.80
N LEU A 151 -21.76 -14.77 -8.13
CA LEU A 151 -22.34 -15.89 -8.87
C LEU A 151 -21.53 -17.18 -8.66
N ALA A 152 -20.20 -17.11 -8.64
CA ALA A 152 -19.35 -18.29 -8.43
C ALA A 152 -19.46 -18.88 -7.01
N THR A 153 -19.70 -18.05 -5.99
CA THR A 153 -19.67 -18.49 -4.58
C THR A 153 -21.06 -18.66 -3.95
N GLN A 154 -22.01 -17.79 -4.31
CA GLN A 154 -23.36 -17.74 -3.74
C GLN A 154 -24.45 -18.16 -4.74
N GLY A 155 -24.14 -18.23 -6.04
CA GLY A 155 -25.11 -18.53 -7.10
C GLY A 155 -26.13 -17.41 -7.36
N SER A 156 -26.02 -16.28 -6.66
CA SER A 156 -26.91 -15.12 -6.83
C SER A 156 -26.19 -13.85 -6.40
N ILE A 157 -26.66 -12.70 -6.89
CA ILE A 157 -26.15 -11.38 -6.51
C ILE A 157 -27.09 -10.81 -5.43
N PRO A 158 -26.58 -10.38 -4.27
CA PRO A 158 -27.40 -9.72 -3.25
C PRO A 158 -28.14 -8.51 -3.80
N ALA A 159 -29.38 -8.27 -3.36
CA ALA A 159 -30.26 -7.26 -3.94
C ALA A 159 -29.70 -5.84 -3.82
N ASP A 160 -29.05 -5.51 -2.70
CA ASP A 160 -28.35 -4.23 -2.49
C ASP A 160 -27.18 -4.05 -3.45
N GLN A 161 -26.41 -5.10 -3.70
CA GLN A 161 -25.29 -5.08 -4.64
C GLN A 161 -25.78 -4.92 -6.08
N PHE A 162 -26.87 -5.60 -6.43
CA PHE A 162 -27.50 -5.44 -7.75
C PHE A 162 -28.06 -4.03 -7.94
N GLU A 163 -28.68 -3.44 -6.91
CA GLU A 163 -29.16 -2.06 -6.97
C GLU A 163 -27.98 -1.08 -7.17
N ALA A 164 -26.87 -1.27 -6.47
CA ALA A 164 -25.65 -0.49 -6.70
C ALA A 164 -25.13 -0.62 -8.14
N MET A 165 -25.13 -1.84 -8.69
CA MET A 165 -24.72 -2.09 -10.08
C MET A 165 -25.59 -1.33 -11.09
N ARG A 166 -26.91 -1.24 -10.84
CA ARG A 166 -27.86 -0.55 -11.73
C ARG A 166 -27.61 0.96 -11.83
N GLN A 167 -26.97 1.55 -10.84
CA GLN A 167 -26.64 2.98 -10.84
C GLN A 167 -25.41 3.30 -11.72
N HIS A 168 -24.66 2.30 -12.16
CA HIS A 168 -23.48 2.50 -13.00
C HIS A 168 -23.89 2.94 -14.42
N PRO A 169 -23.27 3.97 -15.02
CA PRO A 169 -23.62 4.46 -16.36
C PRO A 169 -23.57 3.39 -17.46
N ARG A 170 -22.70 2.40 -17.30
CA ARG A 170 -22.50 1.27 -18.24
C ARG A 170 -23.19 -0.02 -17.81
N PHE A 171 -24.20 0.06 -16.94
CA PHE A 171 -24.91 -1.12 -16.45
C PHE A 171 -25.48 -1.97 -17.60
N VAL A 172 -26.23 -1.35 -18.52
CA VAL A 172 -26.88 -2.06 -19.63
C VAL A 172 -25.87 -2.59 -20.65
N GLU A 173 -24.79 -1.85 -20.90
CA GLU A 173 -23.82 -2.15 -21.96
C GLU A 173 -22.77 -3.18 -21.56
N LYS A 174 -22.40 -3.23 -20.27
CA LYS A 174 -21.25 -4.00 -19.79
C LYS A 174 -21.59 -4.93 -18.65
N ILE A 175 -22.22 -4.41 -17.59
CA ILE A 175 -22.43 -5.17 -16.35
C ILE A 175 -23.52 -6.22 -16.52
N LEU A 176 -24.71 -5.84 -16.98
CA LEU A 176 -25.83 -6.75 -17.19
C LEU A 176 -25.51 -7.87 -18.20
N PRO A 177 -24.86 -7.59 -19.34
CA PRO A 177 -24.36 -8.64 -20.22
C PRO A 177 -23.46 -9.65 -19.50
N ARG A 178 -22.50 -9.18 -18.68
CA ARG A 178 -21.62 -10.10 -17.92
C ARG A 178 -22.37 -10.93 -16.90
N ILE A 179 -23.38 -10.36 -16.21
CA ILE A 179 -24.26 -11.12 -15.31
C ILE A 179 -24.91 -12.28 -16.07
N ASN A 180 -25.51 -11.98 -17.23
CA ASN A 180 -26.17 -12.99 -18.05
C ASN A 180 -25.21 -14.07 -18.57
N GLU A 181 -24.01 -13.67 -19.03
CA GLU A 181 -22.97 -14.58 -19.47
C GLU A 181 -22.54 -15.56 -18.38
N VAL A 182 -22.25 -15.05 -17.18
CA VAL A 182 -21.80 -15.88 -16.05
C VAL A 182 -22.94 -16.79 -15.56
N SER A 183 -24.18 -16.29 -15.51
CA SER A 183 -25.34 -17.13 -15.19
C SER A 183 -25.53 -18.27 -16.18
N LEU A 184 -25.48 -17.99 -17.49
CA LEU A 184 -25.58 -19.01 -18.54
C LEU A 184 -24.41 -20.00 -18.51
N LEU A 185 -23.21 -19.53 -18.16
CA LEU A 185 -22.05 -20.41 -18.00
C LEU A 185 -22.28 -21.39 -16.85
N LEU A 186 -22.78 -20.93 -15.71
CA LEU A 186 -23.01 -21.75 -14.51
C LEU A 186 -24.16 -22.76 -14.67
N GLU A 187 -25.06 -22.60 -15.64
CA GLU A 187 -26.07 -23.60 -15.99
C GLU A 187 -25.48 -24.85 -16.67
N LYS A 188 -24.25 -24.76 -17.20
CA LYS A 188 -23.58 -25.89 -17.85
C LYS A 188 -23.07 -26.90 -16.81
N PRO A 189 -23.03 -28.20 -17.12
CA PRO A 189 -22.52 -29.24 -16.22
C PRO A 189 -21.09 -28.99 -15.70
N ASP A 190 -20.24 -28.37 -16.51
CA ASP A 190 -18.84 -28.00 -16.23
C ASP A 190 -18.66 -26.48 -15.98
N GLY A 191 -19.75 -25.73 -15.91
CA GLY A 191 -19.75 -24.27 -15.86
C GLY A 191 -18.92 -23.67 -14.73
N ALA A 192 -19.01 -24.26 -13.53
CA ALA A 192 -18.25 -23.81 -12.37
C ALA A 192 -16.74 -24.03 -12.51
N GLU A 193 -16.32 -25.12 -13.18
CA GLU A 193 -14.90 -25.38 -13.43
C GLU A 193 -14.36 -24.43 -14.51
N LEU A 194 -15.14 -24.20 -15.56
CA LEU A 194 -14.81 -23.22 -16.61
C LEU A 194 -14.67 -21.80 -16.03
N LEU A 195 -15.62 -21.36 -15.19
CA LEU A 195 -15.55 -20.06 -14.55
C LEU A 195 -14.34 -19.95 -13.60
N ARG A 196 -14.04 -20.99 -12.82
CA ARG A 196 -12.82 -21.01 -11.98
C ARG A 196 -11.55 -20.97 -12.82
N ALA A 197 -11.52 -21.61 -13.98
CA ALA A 197 -10.39 -21.52 -14.90
C ALA A 197 -10.24 -20.11 -15.47
N GLU A 198 -11.35 -19.45 -15.83
CA GLU A 198 -11.35 -18.05 -16.26
C GLU A 198 -10.84 -17.10 -15.17
N LEU A 199 -11.31 -17.30 -13.92
CA LEU A 199 -10.92 -16.47 -12.77
C LEU A 199 -9.49 -16.75 -12.30
N GLY A 200 -9.06 -18.01 -12.30
CA GLY A 200 -7.70 -18.40 -11.93
C GLY A 200 -6.65 -17.94 -12.95
N ALA A 201 -7.06 -17.72 -14.21
CA ALA A 201 -6.20 -17.18 -15.27
C ALA A 201 -6.13 -15.65 -15.28
N LYS A 202 -7.07 -14.95 -14.64
CA LYS A 202 -7.16 -13.49 -14.62
C LYS A 202 -6.96 -12.94 -13.20
N PRO A 203 -5.75 -12.50 -12.84
CA PRO A 203 -5.60 -11.67 -11.64
C PRO A 203 -6.50 -10.43 -11.77
N LYS A 204 -6.98 -9.90 -10.63
CA LYS A 204 -7.91 -8.76 -10.57
C LYS A 204 -7.45 -7.52 -11.35
N LEU A 205 -6.14 -7.39 -11.58
CA LEU A 205 -5.57 -6.38 -12.45
C LEU A 205 -5.87 -6.72 -13.91
N VAL A 206 -6.87 -6.04 -14.50
CA VAL A 206 -7.35 -6.31 -15.86
C VAL A 206 -6.90 -5.16 -16.77
N LEU A 207 -5.92 -5.47 -17.63
CA LEU A 207 -5.46 -4.82 -18.87
C LEU A 207 -4.01 -4.28 -18.84
N ASP A 208 -3.23 -4.85 -19.78
CA ASP A 208 -1.90 -4.51 -20.36
C ASP A 208 -0.68 -4.22 -19.46
N ALA A 209 -0.87 -3.78 -18.22
CA ALA A 209 0.15 -3.74 -17.18
C ALA A 209 0.48 -5.04 -16.39
N PRO A 210 -0.37 -6.10 -16.35
CA PRO A 210 -0.25 -7.13 -15.32
C PRO A 210 0.95 -8.06 -15.46
N GLU A 211 1.34 -8.51 -16.65
CA GLU A 211 2.35 -9.58 -16.73
C GLU A 211 3.72 -9.15 -16.25
N LYS A 212 4.17 -7.93 -16.60
CA LYS A 212 5.44 -7.39 -16.11
C LYS A 212 5.39 -7.06 -14.63
N MET A 213 4.29 -6.45 -14.18
CA MET A 213 4.12 -6.15 -12.76
C MET A 213 4.04 -7.44 -11.95
N LEU A 214 3.23 -8.42 -12.35
CA LEU A 214 3.13 -9.75 -11.74
C LEU A 214 4.42 -10.55 -11.86
N ALA A 215 5.21 -10.38 -12.92
CA ALA A 215 6.54 -11.00 -13.03
C ALA A 215 7.53 -10.39 -12.05
N SER A 216 7.59 -9.06 -11.94
CA SER A 216 8.41 -8.34 -10.95
C SER A 216 7.97 -8.68 -9.53
N LEU A 217 6.65 -8.72 -9.29
CA LEU A 217 6.01 -9.18 -8.07
C LEU A 217 6.41 -10.60 -7.71
N ASN A 218 6.25 -11.56 -8.63
CA ASN A 218 6.60 -12.95 -8.41
C ASN A 218 8.11 -13.14 -8.21
N ALA A 219 8.94 -12.34 -8.89
CA ALA A 219 10.39 -12.33 -8.69
C ALA A 219 10.78 -11.83 -7.30
N ILE A 220 10.11 -10.79 -6.79
CA ILE A 220 10.29 -10.28 -5.42
C ILE A 220 9.82 -11.31 -4.38
N LEU A 221 8.76 -12.08 -4.68
CA LEU A 221 8.21 -13.11 -3.78
C LEU A 221 8.95 -14.45 -3.81
N GLN A 222 9.74 -14.72 -4.85
CA GLN A 222 10.52 -15.96 -5.01
C GLN A 222 12.02 -15.66 -5.18
N PRO A 223 12.72 -15.19 -4.13
CA PRO A 223 14.15 -14.85 -4.24
C PRO A 223 15.08 -16.05 -4.54
N ASP A 224 14.59 -17.29 -4.47
CA ASP A 224 15.43 -18.50 -4.42
C ASP A 224 15.61 -19.28 -5.75
N SER A 225 15.18 -18.74 -6.90
CA SER A 225 15.39 -19.39 -8.20
C SER A 225 16.55 -18.83 -9.04
N ALA A 226 17.09 -17.65 -8.69
CA ALA A 226 18.19 -17.02 -9.44
C ALA A 226 19.59 -17.18 -8.81
N GLU A 227 19.72 -17.36 -7.49
CA GLU A 227 21.04 -17.30 -6.81
C GLU A 227 21.62 -18.63 -6.28
N ARG A 228 20.99 -19.80 -6.50
CA ARG A 228 21.58 -21.10 -6.12
C ARG A 228 22.41 -21.81 -7.21
N ALA A 229 22.70 -21.14 -8.33
CA ALA A 229 23.51 -21.72 -9.41
C ALA A 229 24.95 -21.15 -9.52
N GLY A 230 25.32 -20.14 -8.73
CA GLY A 230 26.63 -19.49 -8.83
C GLY A 230 27.31 -19.35 -7.48
N SER A 231 28.50 -19.91 -7.35
CA SER A 231 29.45 -19.67 -6.27
C SER A 231 29.09 -20.15 -4.86
N ARG A 232 29.09 -21.47 -4.65
CA ARG A 232 29.97 -22.06 -3.62
C ARG A 232 30.55 -23.37 -4.13
N SER A 233 31.85 -23.34 -4.41
CA SER A 233 32.72 -24.51 -4.58
C SER A 233 34.10 -24.10 -4.10
N PRO A 234 34.89 -25.04 -3.61
CA PRO A 234 34.77 -25.76 -2.33
C PRO A 234 35.44 -25.01 -1.17
#